data_AF-A0A950KUB0-F1
#
_entry.id   AF-A0A950KUB0-F1
#
_cell.length_a   1.000
_cell.length_b   1.000
_cell.length_c   1.000
_cell.angle_alpha   90.00
_cell.angle_beta   90.00
_cell.angle_gamma   90.00
#
_symmetry.space_group_name_H-M   'P 1'
#
loop_
_entity.id
_entity.type
_entity.pdbx_description
1 polymer ?
#
loop_
_entity_poly.entity_id
_entity_poly.type
_entity_poly.pdbx_seq_one_letter_code
_entity_poly.pdbx_strand_id
1 'polypeptide(L)'
;MQGRYSVLFAVAIAIGLAIGFGSAMLGYRYGLLPLPGERPFQRMARVLKLTPAQREQVRAVMHETHGKMEAARNNFEQQRHAIFFSAYMRIRALLTPDQQAVFDARFVPPSLRAEARAQLQTSATPAPSASGAAQ
;
A
#
# COMPACT_ATOMS: atom_id res chain seq x y z
N MET A 1 -40.36 -36.79 -14.86
CA MET A 1 -38.93 -36.88 -15.21
C MET A 1 -38.22 -35.51 -15.27
N GLN A 2 -38.67 -34.46 -14.58
CA GLN A 2 -38.08 -33.11 -14.66
C GLN A 2 -36.88 -32.88 -13.71
N GLY A 3 -36.82 -33.56 -12.55
CA GLY A 3 -35.77 -33.29 -11.55
C GLY A 3 -34.34 -33.67 -11.94
N ARG A 4 -34.16 -34.61 -12.89
CA ARG A 4 -32.83 -35.08 -13.30
C ARG A 4 -32.09 -34.04 -14.16
N TYR A 5 -32.82 -33.29 -14.98
CA TYR A 5 -32.23 -32.27 -15.85
C TYR A 5 -31.89 -30.99 -15.09
N SER A 6 -32.63 -30.66 -14.02
CA SER A 6 -32.31 -29.52 -13.14
C SER A 6 -31.00 -29.71 -12.38
N VAL A 7 -30.70 -30.94 -11.93
CA VAL A 7 -29.42 -31.26 -11.28
C VAL A 7 -28.27 -31.18 -12.26
N LEU A 8 -28.46 -31.67 -13.50
CA LEU A 8 -27.43 -31.59 -14.54
C LEU A 8 -27.16 -30.14 -14.97
N PHE A 9 -28.18 -29.29 -15.06
CA PHE A 9 -28.01 -27.86 -15.34
C PHE A 9 -27.32 -27.12 -14.18
N ALA A 10 -27.68 -27.41 -12.93
CA ALA A 10 -27.03 -26.80 -11.76
C ALA A 10 -25.55 -27.20 -11.66
N VAL A 11 -25.22 -28.45 -11.98
CA VAL A 11 -23.83 -28.94 -12.01
C VAL A 11 -23.05 -28.28 -13.15
N ALA A 12 -23.62 -28.14 -14.34
CA ALA A 12 -22.96 -27.47 -15.45
C ALA A 12 -22.68 -25.98 -15.17
N ILE A 13 -23.62 -25.28 -14.51
CA ILE A 13 -23.44 -23.88 -14.11
C ILE A 13 -22.39 -23.75 -12.99
N ALA A 14 -22.37 -24.67 -12.02
CA ALA A 14 -21.36 -24.69 -10.96
C ALA A 14 -19.95 -24.94 -11.51
N ILE A 15 -19.82 -25.83 -12.51
CA ILE A 15 -18.55 -26.09 -13.20
C ILE A 15 -18.12 -24.88 -14.03
N GLY A 16 -19.06 -24.24 -14.75
CA GLY A 16 -18.79 -23.02 -15.53
C GLY A 16 -18.33 -21.83 -14.67
N LEU A 17 -18.92 -21.64 -13.49
CA LEU A 17 -18.51 -20.59 -12.54
C LEU A 17 -17.19 -20.92 -11.84
N ALA A 18 -16.91 -22.19 -11.53
CA ALA A 18 -15.62 -22.61 -10.97
C ALA A 18 -14.47 -22.41 -11.98
N ILE A 19 -14.71 -22.67 -13.27
CA ILE A 19 -13.73 -22.47 -14.34
C ILE A 19 -13.59 -20.96 -14.67
N GLY A 20 -14.68 -20.20 -14.70
CA GLY A 20 -14.67 -18.75 -14.96
C GLY A 20 -13.98 -17.94 -13.84
N PHE A 21 -14.25 -18.27 -12.58
CA PHE A 21 -13.56 -17.67 -11.43
C PHE A 21 -12.09 -18.14 -11.36
N GLY A 22 -11.82 -19.41 -11.70
CA GLY A 22 -10.47 -19.95 -11.82
C GLY A 22 -9.63 -19.21 -12.88
N SER A 23 -10.19 -18.96 -14.07
CA SER A 23 -9.47 -18.36 -15.21
C SER A 23 -9.23 -16.85 -15.07
N ALA A 24 -10.16 -16.09 -14.50
CA ALA A 24 -9.92 -14.69 -14.15
C ALA A 24 -8.88 -14.54 -13.02
N MET A 25 -8.84 -15.49 -12.08
CA MET A 25 -7.78 -15.57 -11.06
C MET A 25 -6.44 -16.03 -11.65
N LEU A 26 -6.45 -16.84 -12.73
CA LEU A 26 -5.24 -17.27 -13.45
C LEU A 26 -4.52 -16.08 -14.15
N GLY A 27 -5.23 -15.05 -14.60
CA GLY A 27 -4.63 -13.86 -15.22
C GLY A 27 -3.75 -13.03 -14.28
N TYR A 28 -4.14 -12.89 -13.01
CA TYR A 28 -3.29 -12.29 -11.96
C TYR A 28 -2.17 -13.24 -11.49
N ARG A 29 -2.34 -14.56 -11.71
CA ARG A 29 -1.46 -15.63 -11.22
C ARG A 29 -0.30 -15.98 -12.16
N TYR A 30 -0.39 -15.64 -13.45
CA TYR A 30 0.68 -15.90 -14.42
C TYR A 30 1.91 -15.00 -14.29
N GLY A 31 1.94 -14.05 -13.34
CA GLY A 31 3.20 -13.43 -12.93
C GLY A 31 3.99 -12.78 -14.06
N LEU A 32 3.33 -12.02 -14.95
CA LEU A 32 4.04 -11.18 -15.93
C LEU A 32 4.89 -10.07 -15.26
N LEU A 33 4.82 -9.95 -13.92
CA LEU A 33 5.62 -9.06 -13.10
C LEU A 33 6.38 -9.92 -12.05
N PRO A 34 7.73 -9.96 -12.09
CA PRO A 34 8.51 -10.70 -11.10
C PRO A 34 8.32 -10.11 -9.70
N LEU A 35 8.14 -10.98 -8.70
CA LEU A 35 7.89 -10.57 -7.32
C LEU A 35 9.21 -10.27 -6.59
N PRO A 36 9.29 -9.18 -5.82
CA PRO A 36 10.42 -8.96 -4.91
C PRO A 36 10.38 -10.01 -3.77
N GLY A 37 11.08 -11.14 -3.97
CA GLY A 37 11.05 -12.28 -3.04
C GLY A 37 11.30 -13.66 -3.67
N GLU A 38 11.52 -13.72 -4.98
CA GLU A 38 11.74 -14.97 -5.73
C GLU A 38 12.85 -15.86 -5.12
N ARG A 39 13.94 -15.25 -4.61
CA ARG A 39 15.12 -15.98 -4.11
C ARG A 39 14.83 -16.77 -2.81
N PRO A 40 14.24 -16.18 -1.75
CA PRO A 40 13.80 -16.93 -0.57
C PRO A 40 12.79 -18.04 -0.88
N PHE A 41 11.76 -17.77 -1.69
CA PHE A 41 10.73 -18.75 -2.00
C PHE A 41 11.28 -19.95 -2.78
N GLN A 42 12.10 -19.71 -3.81
CA GLN A 42 12.72 -20.80 -4.57
C GLN A 42 13.62 -21.68 -3.70
N ARG A 43 14.34 -21.09 -2.73
CA ARG A 43 15.12 -21.85 -1.75
C ARG A 43 14.22 -22.75 -0.89
N MET A 44 13.16 -22.18 -0.32
CA MET A 44 12.20 -22.92 0.50
C MET A 44 11.54 -24.07 -0.29
N ALA A 45 11.06 -23.78 -1.50
CA ALA A 45 10.40 -24.77 -2.35
C ALA A 45 11.32 -25.94 -2.71
N ARG A 46 12.62 -25.69 -2.88
CA ARG A 46 13.63 -26.73 -3.13
C ARG A 46 13.92 -27.57 -1.89
N VAL A 47 14.13 -26.93 -0.74
CA VAL A 47 14.41 -27.61 0.54
C VAL A 47 13.24 -28.50 0.95
N LEU A 48 12.01 -28.01 0.82
CA LEU A 48 10.78 -28.74 1.14
C LEU A 48 10.29 -29.67 0.02
N LYS A 49 10.98 -29.69 -1.13
CA LYS A 49 10.62 -30.49 -2.31
C LYS A 49 9.14 -30.37 -2.71
N LEU A 50 8.63 -29.15 -2.74
CA LEU A 50 7.22 -28.90 -3.05
C LEU A 50 6.86 -29.40 -4.46
N THR A 51 5.73 -30.08 -4.59
CA THR A 51 5.16 -30.44 -5.91
C THR A 51 4.79 -29.18 -6.70
N PRO A 52 4.65 -29.25 -8.03
CA PRO A 52 4.22 -28.11 -8.83
C PRO A 52 2.91 -27.49 -8.36
N ALA A 53 1.93 -28.32 -8.00
CA ALA A 53 0.63 -27.87 -7.48
C ALA A 53 0.77 -27.17 -6.11
N GLN A 54 1.56 -27.73 -5.19
CA GLN A 54 1.82 -27.10 -3.88
C GLN A 54 2.58 -25.78 -4.02
N ARG A 55 3.57 -25.72 -4.91
CA ARG A 55 4.33 -24.50 -5.19
C ARG A 55 3.41 -23.37 -5.65
N GLU A 56 2.45 -23.70 -6.51
CA GLU A 56 1.50 -22.74 -7.06
C GLU A 56 0.49 -22.25 -6.01
N GLN A 57 0.08 -23.13 -5.07
CA GLN A 57 -0.76 -22.75 -3.94
C GLN A 57 -0.01 -21.86 -2.94
N VAL A 58 1.22 -22.24 -2.55
CA VAL A 58 2.03 -21.44 -1.60
C VAL A 58 2.39 -20.08 -2.19
N ARG A 59 2.72 -20.01 -3.49
CA ARG A 59 2.98 -18.74 -4.17
C ARG A 59 1.78 -17.80 -4.08
N ALA A 60 0.57 -18.31 -4.32
CA ALA A 60 -0.66 -17.52 -4.23
C ALA A 60 -0.86 -16.93 -2.81
N VAL A 61 -0.64 -17.74 -1.77
CA VAL A 61 -0.74 -17.28 -0.37
C VAL A 61 0.31 -16.20 -0.06
N MET A 62 1.56 -16.37 -0.50
CA MET A 62 2.62 -15.38 -0.28
C MET A 62 2.33 -14.06 -1.02
N HIS A 63 1.82 -14.13 -2.25
CA HIS A 63 1.44 -12.94 -3.02
C HIS A 63 0.33 -12.14 -2.33
N GLU A 64 -0.75 -12.82 -1.92
CA GLU A 64 -1.84 -12.19 -1.17
C GLU A 64 -1.34 -11.55 0.14
N THR A 65 -0.48 -12.26 0.86
CA THR A 65 0.10 -11.78 2.12
C THR A 65 1.01 -10.56 1.90
N HIS A 66 1.79 -10.55 0.82
CA HIS A 66 2.64 -9.42 0.48
C HIS A 66 1.80 -8.15 0.24
N GLY A 67 0.71 -8.26 -0.53
CA GLY A 67 -0.19 -7.13 -0.76
C GLY A 67 -0.82 -6.59 0.53
N LYS A 68 -1.27 -7.48 1.43
CA LYS A 68 -1.79 -7.07 2.75
C LYS A 68 -0.72 -6.37 3.60
N MET A 69 0.50 -6.88 3.58
CA MET A 69 1.62 -6.29 4.33
C MET A 69 2.02 -4.92 3.76
N GLU A 70 2.03 -4.77 2.44
CA GLU A 70 2.33 -3.49 1.79
C GLU A 70 1.28 -2.43 2.13
N ALA A 71 -0.01 -2.80 2.06
CA ALA A 71 -1.10 -1.91 2.47
C ALA A 71 -0.98 -1.51 3.96
N ALA A 72 -0.71 -2.47 4.84
CA ALA A 72 -0.50 -2.21 6.27
C ALA A 72 0.70 -1.29 6.51
N ARG A 73 1.81 -1.53 5.79
CA ARG A 73 3.01 -0.69 5.85
C ARG A 73 2.71 0.72 5.39
N ASN A 74 2.04 0.91 4.26
CA ASN A 74 1.72 2.24 3.75
C ASN A 74 0.86 3.04 4.73
N ASN A 75 -0.16 2.40 5.33
CA ASN A 75 -0.98 3.03 6.36
C ASN A 75 -0.17 3.40 7.60
N PHE A 76 0.68 2.49 8.06
CA PHE A 76 1.56 2.74 9.21
C PHE A 76 2.55 3.87 8.93
N GLU A 77 3.16 3.90 7.75
CA GLU A 77 4.11 4.94 7.36
C GLU A 77 3.46 6.32 7.34
N GLN A 78 2.24 6.44 6.84
CA GLN A 78 1.48 7.69 6.87
C GLN A 78 1.20 8.16 8.30
N GLN A 79 0.73 7.27 9.18
CA GLN A 79 0.46 7.60 10.58
C GLN A 79 1.74 7.99 11.32
N ARG A 80 2.80 7.19 11.13
CA ARG A 80 4.12 7.43 11.69
C ARG A 80 4.62 8.81 11.28
N HIS A 81 4.57 9.12 9.99
CA HIS A 81 5.01 10.40 9.44
C HIS A 81 4.24 11.57 10.08
N ALA A 82 2.92 11.49 10.19
CA ALA A 82 2.09 12.53 10.80
C ALA A 82 2.46 12.78 12.28
N ILE A 83 2.73 11.72 13.05
CA ILE A 83 3.16 11.83 14.46
C ILE A 83 4.51 12.55 14.56
N PHE A 84 5.49 12.13 13.75
CA PHE A 84 6.82 12.75 13.76
C PHE A 84 6.77 14.21 13.30
N PHE A 85 5.98 14.51 12.27
CA PHE A 85 5.80 15.87 11.77
C PHE A 85 5.17 16.78 12.84
N SER A 86 4.12 16.32 13.52
CA SER A 86 3.48 17.06 14.61
C SER A 86 4.45 17.32 15.77
N ALA A 87 5.20 16.30 16.20
CA ALA A 87 6.22 16.45 17.23
C ALA A 87 7.30 17.45 16.82
N TYR A 88 7.78 17.37 15.58
CA TYR A 88 8.74 18.30 15.00
C TYR A 88 8.25 19.76 15.08
N MET A 89 7.02 20.04 14.63
CA MET A 89 6.47 21.40 14.65
C MET A 89 6.33 21.95 16.08
N ARG A 90 5.90 21.10 17.03
CA ARG A 90 5.80 21.48 18.44
C ARG A 90 7.16 21.79 19.06
N ILE A 91 8.18 20.98 18.77
CA ILE A 91 9.54 21.25 19.24
C ILE A 91 10.06 22.55 18.65
N ARG A 92 9.91 22.75 17.33
CA ARG A 92 10.39 23.94 16.63
C ARG A 92 9.79 25.23 17.19
N ALA A 93 8.49 25.22 17.56
CA ALA A 93 7.81 26.36 18.15
C ALA A 93 8.37 26.80 19.52
N LEU A 94 9.10 25.92 20.22
CA LEU A 94 9.73 26.21 21.51
C LEU A 94 11.17 26.74 21.37
N LEU A 95 11.76 26.64 20.18
CA LEU A 95 13.15 27.00 19.93
C LEU A 95 13.29 28.43 19.40
N THR A 96 14.39 29.10 19.76
CA THR A 96 14.76 30.37 19.15
C THR A 96 15.15 30.20 17.67
N PRO A 97 15.11 31.25 16.83
CA PRO A 97 15.44 31.12 15.41
C PRO A 97 16.80 30.45 15.14
N ASP A 98 17.85 30.82 15.89
CA ASP A 98 19.18 30.23 15.74
C ASP A 98 19.20 28.74 16.14
N GLN A 99 18.46 28.37 17.20
CA GLN A 99 18.31 26.98 17.62
C GLN A 99 17.52 26.15 16.60
N GLN A 100 16.49 26.73 15.97
CA GLN A 100 15.73 26.08 14.91
C GLN A 100 16.63 25.73 13.72
N ALA A 101 17.52 26.63 13.31
CA ALA A 101 18.45 26.38 12.21
C ALA A 101 19.37 25.17 12.48
N VAL A 102 19.92 25.08 13.71
CA VAL A 102 20.75 23.94 14.11
C VAL A 102 19.93 22.66 14.22
N PHE A 103 18.74 22.74 14.79
CA PHE A 103 17.84 21.60 14.96
C PHE A 103 17.43 21.00 13.61
N ASP A 104 16.96 21.84 12.69
CA ASP A 104 16.61 21.47 11.32
C ASP A 104 17.80 20.88 10.57
N ALA A 105 19.00 21.43 10.73
CA ALA A 105 20.18 20.95 10.02
C ALA A 105 20.63 19.55 10.46
N ARG A 106 20.53 19.24 11.76
CA ARG A 106 21.15 18.03 12.34
C ARG A 106 20.20 16.89 12.63
N PHE A 107 18.95 17.17 12.98
CA PHE A 107 18.05 16.16 13.54
C PHE A 107 16.82 15.88 12.67
N VAL A 108 16.59 16.69 11.64
CA VAL A 108 15.36 16.62 10.84
C VAL A 108 15.67 16.12 9.42
N PRO A 109 15.05 15.00 9.00
CA PRO A 109 15.13 14.51 7.63
C PRO A 109 14.79 15.60 6.58
N PRO A 110 15.43 15.59 5.40
CA PRO A 110 15.14 16.56 4.34
C PRO A 110 13.66 16.63 3.92
N SER A 111 12.95 15.49 3.91
CA SER A 111 11.53 15.42 3.55
C SER A 111 10.64 16.21 4.50
N LEU A 112 10.79 16.03 5.81
CA LEU A 112 10.02 16.74 6.84
C LEU A 112 10.29 18.25 6.81
N ARG A 113 11.54 18.65 6.53
CA ARG A 113 11.89 20.08 6.39
C ARG A 113 11.22 20.74 5.18
N ALA A 114 11.17 20.05 4.05
CA ALA A 114 10.54 20.56 2.84
C ALA A 114 9.02 20.74 3.05
N GLU A 115 8.36 19.76 3.67
CA GLU A 115 6.94 19.82 3.99
C GLU A 115 6.61 20.95 4.98
N ALA A 116 7.42 21.13 6.02
CA ALA A 116 7.21 22.20 6.98
C ALA A 116 7.31 23.59 6.35
N ARG A 117 8.24 23.78 5.40
CA ARG A 117 8.33 25.03 4.62
C ARG A 117 7.09 25.23 3.76
N ALA A 118 6.60 24.18 3.11
CA ALA A 118 5.38 24.25 2.29
C ALA A 118 4.15 24.64 3.14
N GLN A 119 4.00 24.06 4.34
CA GLN A 119 2.95 24.46 5.28
C GLN A 119 3.07 25.93 5.69
N LEU A 120 4.27 26.38 6.10
CA LEU A 120 4.47 27.77 6.51
C LEU A 120 4.19 28.77 5.37
N GLN A 121 4.53 28.43 4.13
CA GLN A 121 4.21 29.25 2.95
C GLN A 121 2.71 29.31 2.66
N THR A 122 2.01 28.19 2.84
CA THR A 122 0.54 28.13 2.68
C THR A 122 -0.15 29.00 3.74
N SER A 123 0.33 28.94 4.99
CA SER A 123 -0.19 29.74 6.10
C SER A 123 0.11 31.24 5.97
N ALA A 124 1.16 31.60 5.23
CA ALA A 124 1.60 32.98 5.04
C ALA A 124 0.95 33.68 3.83
N THR A 125 0.21 32.95 2.99
CA THR A 125 -0.52 33.55 1.86
C THR A 125 -1.93 33.91 2.33
N PRO A 126 -2.26 35.19 2.59
CA PRO A 126 -3.63 35.57 2.88
C PRO A 126 -4.46 35.33 1.61
N ALA A 127 -5.64 34.72 1.78
CA ALA A 127 -6.59 34.53 0.70
C ALA A 127 -6.75 35.84 -0.11
N PRO A 128 -6.80 35.78 -1.46
CA PRO A 128 -7.02 36.98 -2.26
C PRO A 128 -8.28 37.65 -1.74
N SER A 129 -8.10 38.89 -1.30
CA SER A 129 -9.11 39.73 -0.68
C SER A 129 -10.38 39.69 -1.53
N ALA A 130 -11.45 39.11 -0.99
CA ALA A 130 -12.80 39.35 -1.48
C ALA A 130 -13.15 40.80 -1.12
N SER A 131 -12.54 41.75 -1.82
CA SER A 131 -12.80 43.18 -1.76
C SER A 131 -12.71 43.71 -3.19
N GLY A 132 -13.84 43.65 -3.89
CA GLY A 132 -13.91 44.03 -5.30
C GLY A 132 -15.16 43.52 -6.00
N ALA A 133 -16.33 43.58 -5.36
CA ALA A 133 -17.62 43.41 -6.02
C ALA A 133 -18.74 44.12 -5.24
N ALA A 134 -18.54 45.41 -4.99
CA ALA A 134 -19.62 46.33 -4.64
C ALA A 134 -19.19 47.73 -5.05
N GLN A 135 -19.47 48.06 -6.32
CA GLN A 135 -19.94 49.37 -6.80
C GLN A 135 -20.06 49.35 -8.32
#